data_AF-A0A519WZQ2-F1
#
_entry.id   AF-A0A519WZQ2-F1
#
_cell.length_a   1.000
_cell.length_b   1.000
_cell.length_c   1.000
_cell.angle_alpha   90.00
_cell.angle_beta   90.00
_cell.angle_gamma   90.00
#
_symmetry.space_group_name_H-M   'P 1'
#
loop_
_entity.id
_entity.type
_entity.pdbx_description
1 polymer ?
#
loop_
_entity_poly.entity_id
_entity_poly.type
_entity_poly.pdbx_seq_one_letter_code
_entity_poly.pdbx_strand_id
1 'polypeptide(L)'
;NLLKPGVGIKVAAGDVNKIKTYAEQADGINWLEFLAHIIPHNIFEAFSKGEILQILFFAILFGYGLNKMGEAGQSLLSTFDKISKVLFNIMKVVMRIAPIGAFGGMAYSVGTYGLATLLPMAKLMGAVYLTCFLFIFLVLNAICRIYKFSLWQYLKYIRQEILIVLGTSSSESVLPSMMQKMEAIGCKKSVVGLVIPTGYSFNLDGTAIYLSMAVIFLCQVFNIDLSIGQQISIMAVLMVTSKGAAGVTGSGFIVLASTLTALKIMPVEHIAILLGVDRFMSEARAITNMIGNGIATIVIAKSENEFDEEKYRLAINPANIEINEENI
;
A
#
# COMPACT_ATOMS: atom_id res chain seq x y z
N ASN A 1 12.42 14.91 2.93
CA ASN A 1 13.72 15.47 3.36
C ASN A 1 14.48 16.20 2.26
N LEU A 2 14.77 15.57 1.11
CA LEU A 2 15.54 16.22 0.02
C LEU A 2 14.69 17.20 -0.81
N LEU A 3 13.61 16.72 -1.43
CA LEU A 3 12.78 17.50 -2.36
C LEU A 3 11.87 18.54 -1.70
N LYS A 4 11.66 18.42 -0.38
CA LYS A 4 10.85 19.31 0.46
C LYS A 4 9.53 19.79 -0.18
N PRO A 5 8.66 18.87 -0.67
CA PRO A 5 7.47 19.24 -1.44
C PRO A 5 6.43 20.05 -0.67
N GLY A 6 6.39 19.96 0.67
CA GLY A 6 5.42 20.69 1.51
C GLY A 6 5.86 22.08 1.93
N VAL A 7 7.12 22.47 1.69
CA VAL A 7 7.64 23.79 2.08
C VAL A 7 6.99 24.87 1.23
N GLY A 8 6.49 25.91 1.90
CA GLY A 8 5.91 27.10 1.25
C GLY A 8 4.39 27.04 1.03
N ILE A 9 3.71 25.99 1.51
CA ILE A 9 2.24 26.00 1.59
C ILE A 9 1.82 26.95 2.70
N LYS A 10 0.96 27.92 2.38
CA LYS A 10 0.37 28.83 3.36
C LYS A 10 -0.86 28.16 3.97
N VAL A 11 -0.78 27.81 5.24
CA VAL A 11 -1.93 27.33 6.02
C VAL A 11 -2.28 28.37 7.08
N ALA A 12 -3.54 28.40 7.54
CA ALA A 12 -3.97 29.32 8.57
C ALA A 12 -3.13 29.13 9.85
N ALA A 13 -2.68 30.24 10.45
CA ALA A 13 -1.83 30.20 11.64
C ALA A 13 -2.49 29.50 12.84
N GLY A 14 -3.83 29.52 12.92
CA GLY A 14 -4.59 28.80 13.94
C GLY A 14 -4.45 27.28 13.86
N ASP A 15 -4.37 26.72 12.65
CA ASP A 15 -4.21 25.28 12.44
C ASP A 15 -2.78 24.84 12.79
N VAL A 16 -1.79 25.67 12.43
CA VAL A 16 -0.37 25.45 12.80
C VAL A 16 -0.21 25.39 14.31
N ASN A 17 -0.80 26.32 15.07
CA ASN A 17 -0.67 26.36 16.52
C ASN A 17 -1.36 25.17 17.21
N LYS A 18 -2.56 24.78 16.76
CA LYS A 18 -3.25 23.58 17.28
C LYS A 18 -2.42 22.32 17.07
N ILE A 19 -1.85 22.15 15.88
CA ILE A 19 -1.08 20.95 15.53
C ILE A 19 0.26 20.92 16.28
N LYS A 20 0.91 22.05 16.51
CA LYS A 20 2.13 22.08 17.33
C LYS A 20 1.89 21.53 18.74
N THR A 21 0.75 21.84 19.36
CA THR A 21 0.38 21.25 20.65
C THR A 21 0.18 19.73 20.58
N TYR A 22 -0.34 19.20 19.47
CA TYR A 22 -0.41 17.75 19.24
C TYR A 22 1.00 17.13 19.06
N ALA A 23 1.86 17.76 18.26
CA ALA A 23 3.22 17.30 18.02
C ALA A 23 4.12 17.38 19.26
N GLU A 24 3.92 18.36 20.15
CA GLU A 24 4.58 18.45 21.46
C GLU A 24 4.13 17.34 22.42
N GLN A 25 2.88 16.87 22.30
CA GLN A 25 2.40 15.70 23.04
C GLN A 25 2.92 14.36 22.45
N ALA A 26 3.46 14.38 21.24
CA ALA A 26 4.18 13.26 20.65
C ALA A 26 5.65 13.20 21.14
N ASP A 27 5.87 13.50 22.42
CA ASP A 27 7.09 13.14 23.13
C ASP A 27 7.35 11.65 22.90
N GLY A 28 8.60 11.33 22.54
CA GLY A 28 9.00 10.14 21.78
C GLY A 28 8.13 8.90 21.97
N ILE A 29 7.66 8.32 20.86
CA ILE A 29 6.77 7.14 20.80
C ILE A 29 7.04 6.20 21.97
N ASN A 30 6.10 6.13 22.92
CA ASN A 30 6.18 5.19 24.03
C ASN A 30 5.95 3.78 23.47
N TRP A 31 7.04 3.09 23.15
CA TRP A 31 7.00 1.77 22.54
C TRP A 31 6.26 0.74 23.40
N LEU A 32 6.29 0.89 24.73
CA LEU A 32 5.58 0.00 25.63
C LEU A 32 4.06 0.20 25.51
N GLU A 33 3.61 1.44 25.52
CA GLU A 33 2.20 1.80 25.32
C GLU A 33 1.72 1.43 23.92
N PHE A 34 2.55 1.67 22.89
CA PHE A 34 2.26 1.26 21.53
C PHE A 34 2.07 -0.25 21.41
N LEU A 35 3.01 -1.05 21.96
CA LEU A 35 2.91 -2.51 21.95
C LEU A 35 1.72 -3.02 22.77
N ALA A 36 1.43 -2.40 23.92
CA ALA A 36 0.25 -2.74 24.71
C ALA A 36 -1.05 -2.45 23.93
N HIS A 37 -1.10 -1.34 23.19
CA HIS A 37 -2.24 -0.96 22.36
C HIS A 37 -2.49 -1.90 21.17
N ILE A 38 -1.50 -2.70 20.75
CA ILE A 38 -1.69 -3.72 19.70
C ILE A 38 -2.66 -4.81 20.16
N ILE A 39 -2.71 -5.09 21.47
CA ILE A 39 -3.56 -6.13 22.03
C ILE A 39 -4.94 -5.52 22.32
N PRO A 40 -6.00 -5.87 21.57
CA PRO A 40 -7.33 -5.33 21.85
C PRO A 40 -7.85 -5.84 23.19
N HIS A 41 -8.33 -4.93 24.04
CA HIS A 41 -9.15 -5.29 25.20
C HIS A 41 -10.48 -5.92 24.77
N ASN A 42 -11.03 -5.45 23.64
CA ASN A 42 -12.25 -5.96 23.04
C ASN A 42 -12.17 -5.87 21.51
N ILE A 43 -12.29 -7.02 20.83
CA ILE A 43 -12.20 -7.07 19.37
C ILE A 43 -13.35 -6.33 18.67
N PHE A 44 -14.56 -6.38 19.21
CA PHE A 44 -15.72 -5.69 18.63
C PHE A 44 -15.58 -4.17 18.73
N GLU A 45 -14.97 -3.70 19.82
CA GLU A 45 -14.63 -2.29 19.98
C GLU A 45 -13.54 -1.86 18.98
N ALA A 46 -12.52 -2.70 18.76
CA ALA A 46 -11.50 -2.43 17.75
C ALA A 46 -12.12 -2.27 16.35
N PHE A 47 -13.06 -3.16 15.98
CA PHE A 47 -13.81 -3.04 14.73
C PHE A 47 -14.68 -1.79 14.65
N SER A 48 -15.36 -1.40 15.74
CA SER A 48 -16.24 -0.23 15.73
C SER A 48 -15.48 1.10 15.69
N LYS A 49 -14.31 1.16 16.34
CA LYS A 49 -13.42 2.34 16.35
C LYS A 49 -12.48 2.40 15.15
N GLY A 50 -12.38 1.34 14.35
CA GLY A 50 -11.47 1.27 13.22
C GLY A 50 -10.00 1.17 13.63
N GLU A 51 -9.71 0.48 14.74
CA GLU A 51 -8.35 0.26 15.25
C GLU A 51 -7.64 -0.82 14.43
N ILE A 52 -7.13 -0.41 13.27
CA ILE A 52 -6.57 -1.30 12.23
C ILE A 52 -5.49 -2.24 12.79
N LEU A 53 -4.60 -1.73 13.65
CA LEU A 53 -3.49 -2.51 14.18
C LEU A 53 -3.96 -3.64 15.11
N GLN A 54 -4.97 -3.36 15.94
CA GLN A 54 -5.59 -4.35 16.81
C GLN A 54 -6.35 -5.42 16.02
N ILE A 55 -7.11 -4.99 15.01
CA ILE A 55 -7.84 -5.88 14.10
C ILE A 55 -6.85 -6.82 13.39
N LEU A 56 -5.74 -6.28 12.88
CA LEU A 56 -4.70 -7.05 12.20
C LEU A 56 -4.06 -8.08 13.13
N PHE A 57 -3.68 -7.68 14.35
CA PHE A 57 -3.08 -8.58 15.33
C PHE A 57 -4.01 -9.76 15.66
N PHE A 58 -5.28 -9.46 15.94
CA PHE A 58 -6.29 -10.49 16.16
C PHE A 58 -6.46 -11.40 14.94
N ALA A 59 -6.55 -10.84 13.72
CA ALA A 59 -6.74 -11.62 12.50
C ALA A 59 -5.59 -12.61 12.25
N ILE A 60 -4.34 -12.24 12.56
CA ILE A 60 -3.18 -13.14 12.45
C ILE A 60 -3.30 -14.31 13.44
N LEU A 61 -3.58 -14.03 14.71
CA LEU A 61 -3.75 -15.09 15.72
C LEU A 61 -4.95 -15.99 15.43
N PHE A 62 -6.05 -15.39 15.00
CA PHE A 62 -7.27 -16.11 14.61
C PHE A 62 -7.00 -17.01 13.40
N GLY A 63 -6.34 -16.49 12.37
CA GLY A 63 -5.94 -17.27 11.18
C GLY A 63 -5.00 -18.42 11.53
N TYR A 64 -4.03 -18.19 12.43
CA TYR A 64 -3.15 -19.24 12.94
C TYR A 64 -3.93 -20.34 13.69
N GLY A 65 -4.81 -19.95 14.61
CA GLY A 65 -5.66 -20.89 15.35
C GLY A 65 -6.56 -21.70 14.41
N LEU A 66 -7.15 -21.05 13.40
CA LEU A 66 -7.99 -21.69 12.41
C LEU A 66 -7.22 -22.69 11.54
N ASN A 67 -5.99 -22.35 11.14
CA ASN A 67 -5.12 -23.27 10.39
C ASN A 67 -4.77 -24.52 11.21
N LYS A 68 -4.56 -24.38 12.53
CA LYS A 68 -4.29 -25.51 13.44
C LYS A 68 -5.47 -26.46 13.61
N MET A 69 -6.69 -26.08 13.23
CA MET A 69 -7.86 -26.98 13.24
C MET A 69 -7.88 -27.98 12.07
N GLY A 70 -7.00 -27.83 11.08
CA GLY A 70 -7.00 -28.70 9.89
C GLY A 70 -8.31 -28.63 9.11
N GLU A 71 -8.84 -29.78 8.69
CA GLU A 71 -10.07 -29.86 7.89
C GLU A 71 -11.29 -29.22 8.55
N ALA A 72 -11.39 -29.28 9.88
CA ALA A 72 -12.49 -28.68 10.63
C ALA A 72 -12.56 -27.15 10.48
N GLY A 73 -11.42 -26.49 10.22
CA GLY A 73 -11.34 -25.06 9.98
C GLY A 73 -11.78 -24.64 8.58
N GLN A 74 -11.88 -25.58 7.63
CA GLN A 74 -12.02 -25.26 6.21
C GLN A 74 -13.36 -24.57 5.88
N SER A 75 -14.44 -24.96 6.54
CA SER A 75 -15.75 -24.32 6.36
C SER A 75 -15.71 -22.83 6.72
N LEU A 76 -15.05 -22.49 7.83
CA LEU A 76 -14.93 -21.12 8.30
C LEU A 76 -13.98 -20.30 7.42
N LEU A 77 -12.84 -20.88 6.99
CA LEU A 77 -11.96 -20.26 5.98
C LEU A 77 -12.74 -19.92 4.70
N SER A 78 -13.51 -20.86 4.18
CA SER A 78 -14.33 -20.64 2.98
C SER A 78 -15.38 -19.54 3.15
N THR A 79 -15.82 -19.30 4.38
CA THR A 79 -16.76 -18.23 4.72
C THR A 79 -16.06 -16.88 4.68
N PHE A 80 -14.86 -16.76 5.26
CA PHE A 80 -14.05 -15.55 5.17
C PHE A 80 -13.68 -15.19 3.72
N ASP A 81 -13.40 -16.18 2.88
CA ASP A 81 -13.17 -15.96 1.44
C ASP A 81 -14.40 -15.36 0.75
N LYS A 82 -15.60 -15.88 1.06
CA LYS A 82 -16.86 -15.34 0.51
C LYS A 82 -17.10 -13.92 0.99
N ILE A 83 -16.88 -13.63 2.27
CA ILE A 83 -17.01 -12.28 2.83
C ILE A 83 -16.05 -11.31 2.13
N SER A 84 -14.78 -11.71 1.95
CA SER A 84 -13.77 -10.90 1.24
C SER A 84 -14.22 -10.57 -0.19
N LYS A 85 -14.76 -11.56 -0.93
CA LYS A 85 -15.33 -11.34 -2.27
C LYS A 85 -16.49 -10.35 -2.28
N VAL A 86 -17.37 -10.40 -1.28
CA VAL A 86 -18.47 -9.43 -1.13
C VAL A 86 -17.91 -8.03 -0.89
N LEU A 87 -16.95 -7.87 0.03
CA LEU A 87 -16.29 -6.60 0.29
C LEU A 87 -15.62 -6.04 -0.97
N PHE A 88 -14.93 -6.87 -1.77
CA PHE A 88 -14.36 -6.45 -3.05
C PHE A 88 -15.41 -6.00 -4.06
N ASN A 89 -16.57 -6.65 -4.12
CA ASN A 89 -17.65 -6.22 -4.99
C ASN A 89 -18.23 -4.86 -4.55
N ILE A 90 -18.33 -4.60 -3.25
CA ILE A 90 -18.70 -3.28 -2.71
C ILE A 90 -17.65 -2.24 -3.13
N MET A 91 -16.37 -2.54 -2.94
CA MET A 91 -15.28 -1.67 -3.35
C MET A 91 -15.34 -1.31 -4.84
N LYS A 92 -15.66 -2.25 -5.73
CA LYS A 92 -15.84 -1.96 -7.17
C LYS A 92 -16.91 -0.90 -7.44
N VAL A 93 -18.01 -0.88 -6.69
CA VAL A 93 -19.05 0.14 -6.82
C VAL A 93 -18.52 1.49 -6.35
N VAL A 94 -17.84 1.52 -5.19
CA VAL A 94 -17.19 2.74 -4.67
C VAL A 94 -16.15 3.29 -5.65
N MET A 95 -15.41 2.41 -6.34
CA MET A 95 -14.43 2.81 -7.35
C MET A 95 -15.04 3.51 -8.56
N ARG A 96 -16.29 3.22 -8.94
CA ARG A 96 -16.98 3.93 -10.02
C ARG A 96 -17.29 5.38 -9.67
N ILE A 97 -17.51 5.68 -8.39
CA ILE A 97 -17.78 7.04 -7.89
C ILE A 97 -16.51 7.77 -7.42
N ALA A 98 -15.37 7.08 -7.33
CA ALA A 98 -14.08 7.66 -6.93
C ALA A 98 -13.65 8.89 -7.76
N PRO A 99 -13.90 9.00 -9.08
CA PRO A 99 -13.61 10.22 -9.83
C PRO A 99 -14.33 11.46 -9.31
N ILE A 100 -15.58 11.30 -8.86
CA ILE A 100 -16.38 12.39 -8.28
C ILE A 100 -15.79 12.80 -6.93
N GLY A 101 -15.38 11.83 -6.10
CA GLY A 101 -14.69 12.09 -4.84
C GLY A 101 -13.35 12.82 -5.02
N ALA A 102 -12.55 12.40 -6.00
CA ALA A 102 -11.29 13.06 -6.35
C ALA A 102 -11.53 14.50 -6.84
N PHE A 103 -12.55 14.73 -7.67
CA PHE A 103 -12.96 16.06 -8.09
C PHE A 103 -13.35 16.93 -6.89
N GLY A 104 -14.17 16.41 -5.98
CA GLY A 104 -14.56 17.10 -4.75
C GLY A 104 -13.37 17.43 -3.84
N GLY A 105 -12.43 16.50 -3.67
CA GLY A 105 -11.20 16.71 -2.91
C GLY A 105 -10.29 17.78 -3.51
N MET A 106 -10.15 17.79 -4.84
CA MET A 106 -9.41 18.83 -5.55
C MET A 106 -10.11 20.19 -5.45
N ALA A 107 -11.42 20.23 -5.60
CA ALA A 107 -12.22 21.45 -5.45
C ALA A 107 -12.11 22.03 -4.03
N TYR A 108 -12.21 21.18 -3.00
CA TYR A 108 -12.00 21.57 -1.60
C TYR A 108 -10.59 22.09 -1.36
N SER A 109 -9.57 21.39 -1.87
CA SER A 109 -8.17 21.78 -1.67
C SER A 109 -7.87 23.14 -2.31
N VAL A 110 -8.34 23.35 -3.55
CA VAL A 110 -8.19 24.63 -4.26
C VAL A 110 -9.03 25.74 -3.61
N GLY A 111 -10.24 25.43 -3.13
CA GLY A 111 -11.11 26.39 -2.46
C GLY A 111 -10.59 26.86 -1.10
N THR A 112 -10.06 25.92 -0.29
CA THR A 112 -9.59 26.19 1.08
C THR A 112 -8.17 26.76 1.09
N TYR A 113 -7.26 26.18 0.31
CA TYR A 113 -5.83 26.53 0.37
C TYR A 113 -5.35 27.35 -0.85
N GLY A 114 -6.20 27.53 -1.86
CA GLY A 114 -5.91 28.31 -3.06
C GLY A 114 -5.16 27.55 -4.14
N LEU A 115 -5.15 28.11 -5.35
CA LEU A 115 -4.47 27.56 -6.53
C LEU A 115 -2.96 27.35 -6.33
N ALA A 116 -2.34 28.11 -5.43
CA ALA A 116 -0.93 27.99 -5.09
C ALA A 116 -0.57 26.61 -4.50
N THR A 117 -1.54 25.85 -3.98
CA THR A 117 -1.30 24.49 -3.45
C THR A 117 -1.15 23.42 -4.51
N LEU A 118 -1.60 23.65 -5.74
CA LEU A 118 -1.48 22.67 -6.82
C LEU A 118 -0.03 22.32 -7.12
N LEU A 119 0.89 23.28 -7.04
CA LEU A 119 2.31 23.05 -7.32
C LEU A 119 2.98 22.17 -6.24
N PRO A 120 2.87 22.46 -4.92
CA PRO A 120 3.29 21.55 -3.86
C PRO A 120 2.69 20.14 -3.95
N MET A 121 1.39 20.05 -4.26
CA MET A 121 0.69 18.78 -4.49
C MET A 121 1.30 17.99 -5.66
N ALA A 122 1.54 18.66 -6.79
CA ALA A 122 2.21 18.06 -7.95
C ALA A 122 3.67 17.65 -7.64
N LYS A 123 4.39 18.44 -6.83
CA LYS A 123 5.75 18.08 -6.36
C LYS A 123 5.73 16.84 -5.47
N LEU A 124 4.76 16.72 -4.56
CA LEU A 124 4.58 15.53 -3.74
C LEU A 124 4.30 14.31 -4.62
N MET A 125 3.34 14.42 -5.54
CA MET A 125 3.00 13.37 -6.48
C MET A 125 4.23 12.94 -7.30
N GLY A 126 4.92 13.89 -7.92
CA GLY A 126 6.15 13.62 -8.67
C GLY A 126 7.23 12.95 -7.83
N ALA A 127 7.39 13.36 -6.57
CA ALA A 127 8.34 12.74 -5.64
C ALA A 127 7.97 11.28 -5.30
N VAL A 128 6.67 10.98 -5.10
CA VAL A 128 6.19 9.61 -4.86
C VAL A 128 6.43 8.75 -6.09
N TYR A 129 6.05 9.22 -7.29
CA TYR A 129 6.29 8.49 -8.53
C TYR A 129 7.77 8.23 -8.78
N LEU A 130 8.62 9.24 -8.55
CA LEU A 130 10.07 9.09 -8.67
C LEU A 130 10.60 8.05 -7.68
N THR A 131 10.12 8.06 -6.43
CA THR A 131 10.59 7.12 -5.41
C THR A 131 10.15 5.70 -5.72
N CYS A 132 8.90 5.49 -6.15
CA CYS A 132 8.42 4.21 -6.64
C CYS A 132 9.23 3.72 -7.85
N PHE A 133 9.51 4.60 -8.81
CA PHE A 133 10.35 4.29 -9.96
C PHE A 133 11.76 3.85 -9.52
N LEU A 134 12.42 4.62 -8.66
CA LEU A 134 13.74 4.28 -8.13
C LEU A 134 13.70 2.95 -7.36
N PHE A 135 12.67 2.70 -6.57
CA PHE A 135 12.50 1.43 -5.86
C PHE A 135 12.40 0.24 -6.84
N ILE A 136 11.58 0.35 -7.88
CA ILE A 136 11.42 -0.72 -8.88
C ILE A 136 12.73 -0.94 -9.65
N PHE A 137 13.34 0.11 -10.21
CA PHE A 137 14.48 -0.02 -11.12
C PHE A 137 15.85 -0.14 -10.44
N LEU A 138 15.96 0.24 -9.17
CA LEU A 138 17.19 0.05 -8.38
C LEU A 138 17.07 -1.14 -7.44
N VAL A 139 16.09 -1.14 -6.53
CA VAL A 139 16.00 -2.15 -5.46
C VAL A 139 15.47 -3.47 -6.01
N LEU A 140 14.30 -3.47 -6.65
CA LEU A 140 13.73 -4.71 -7.19
C LEU A 140 14.58 -5.26 -8.34
N ASN A 141 15.13 -4.40 -9.19
CA ASN A 141 16.08 -4.81 -10.23
C ASN A 141 17.35 -5.47 -9.67
N ALA A 142 17.90 -4.95 -8.56
CA ALA A 142 19.05 -5.58 -7.90
C ALA A 142 18.70 -6.97 -7.40
N ILE A 143 17.51 -7.15 -6.80
CA ILE A 143 17.00 -8.46 -6.39
C ILE A 143 16.85 -9.39 -7.60
N CYS A 144 16.24 -8.93 -8.70
CA CYS A 144 16.11 -9.71 -9.93
C CYS A 144 17.46 -10.19 -10.45
N ARG A 145 18.50 -9.34 -10.41
CA ARG A 145 19.87 -9.71 -10.83
C ARG A 145 20.50 -10.76 -9.92
N ILE A 146 20.31 -10.66 -8.61
CA ILE A 146 20.81 -11.66 -7.65
C ILE A 146 20.18 -13.04 -7.94
N TYR A 147 18.88 -13.06 -8.23
CA TYR A 147 18.12 -14.28 -8.55
C TYR A 147 18.11 -14.65 -10.04
N LYS A 148 18.96 -14.00 -10.85
CA LYS A 148 19.23 -14.32 -12.26
C LYS A 148 18.00 -14.29 -13.17
N PHE A 149 17.13 -13.31 -13.03
CA PHE A 149 16.04 -13.04 -13.98
C PHE A 149 15.96 -11.55 -14.34
N SER A 150 15.38 -11.23 -15.51
CA SER A 150 15.35 -9.85 -16.01
C SER A 150 14.10 -9.11 -15.56
N LEU A 151 14.29 -7.96 -14.89
CA LEU A 151 13.19 -7.05 -14.55
C LEU A 151 12.44 -6.60 -15.82
N TRP A 152 13.15 -6.26 -16.89
CA TRP A 152 12.53 -5.76 -18.12
C TRP A 152 11.63 -6.81 -18.79
N GLN A 153 12.07 -8.06 -18.83
CA GLN A 153 11.28 -9.15 -19.40
C GLN A 153 10.06 -9.44 -18.53
N TYR A 154 10.22 -9.39 -17.20
CA TYR A 154 9.12 -9.51 -16.26
C TYR A 154 8.09 -8.38 -16.45
N LEU A 155 8.52 -7.12 -16.47
CA LEU A 155 7.62 -5.98 -16.70
C LEU A 155 6.91 -6.05 -18.05
N LYS A 156 7.57 -6.53 -19.10
CA LYS A 156 6.93 -6.77 -20.41
C LYS A 156 5.87 -7.87 -20.31
N TYR A 157 6.14 -8.95 -19.59
CA TYR A 157 5.23 -10.08 -19.40
C TYR A 157 3.94 -9.69 -18.63
N ILE A 158 4.05 -8.80 -17.65
CA ILE A 158 2.91 -8.30 -16.85
C ILE A 158 2.37 -6.94 -17.33
N ARG A 159 2.67 -6.52 -18.57
CA ARG A 159 2.31 -5.17 -19.06
C ARG A 159 0.81 -4.90 -19.01
N GLN A 160 0.00 -5.91 -19.31
CA GLN A 160 -1.46 -5.83 -19.29
C GLN A 160 -1.97 -5.57 -17.87
N GLU A 161 -1.42 -6.25 -16.87
CA GLU A 161 -1.75 -6.04 -15.47
C GLU A 161 -1.35 -4.65 -15.01
N ILE A 162 -0.19 -4.14 -15.43
CA ILE A 162 0.23 -2.77 -15.14
C ILE A 162 -0.78 -1.77 -15.70
N LEU A 163 -1.25 -1.96 -16.94
CA LEU A 163 -2.25 -1.09 -17.57
C LEU A 163 -3.62 -1.16 -16.86
N ILE A 164 -4.06 -2.36 -16.47
CA ILE A 164 -5.30 -2.55 -15.71
C ILE A 164 -5.19 -1.88 -14.33
N VAL A 165 -4.08 -2.07 -13.62
CA VAL A 165 -3.85 -1.44 -12.31
C VAL A 165 -3.69 0.07 -12.46
N LEU A 166 -3.13 0.58 -13.55
CA LEU A 166 -3.09 2.02 -13.83
C LEU A 166 -4.51 2.58 -13.96
N GLY A 167 -5.38 1.92 -14.74
CA GLY A 167 -6.77 2.38 -14.95
C GLY A 167 -7.69 2.20 -13.72
N THR A 168 -7.50 1.12 -12.96
CA THR A 168 -8.34 0.79 -11.79
C THR A 168 -7.77 1.31 -10.48
N SER A 169 -6.47 1.59 -10.41
CA SER A 169 -5.70 1.99 -9.22
C SER A 169 -5.84 1.07 -8.01
N SER A 170 -6.12 -0.21 -8.26
CA SER A 170 -6.20 -1.27 -7.26
C SER A 170 -5.41 -2.47 -7.76
N SER A 171 -4.48 -2.97 -6.95
CA SER A 171 -3.70 -4.16 -7.28
C SER A 171 -4.58 -5.42 -7.27
N GLU A 172 -5.64 -5.45 -6.45
CA GLU A 172 -6.58 -6.57 -6.36
C GLU A 172 -7.33 -6.86 -7.65
N SER A 173 -7.51 -5.84 -8.51
CA SER A 173 -8.18 -5.97 -9.80
C SER A 173 -7.53 -7.04 -10.70
N VAL A 174 -6.22 -7.27 -10.53
CA VAL A 174 -5.43 -8.21 -11.33
C VAL A 174 -4.97 -9.42 -10.52
N LEU A 175 -5.39 -9.58 -9.26
CA LEU A 175 -4.95 -10.68 -8.40
C LEU A 175 -5.11 -12.06 -9.06
N PRO A 176 -6.27 -12.42 -9.65
CA PRO A 176 -6.43 -13.73 -10.31
C PRO A 176 -5.52 -13.90 -11.52
N SER A 177 -5.41 -12.85 -12.37
CA SER A 177 -4.52 -12.87 -13.54
C SER A 177 -3.06 -13.03 -13.12
N MET A 178 -2.64 -12.29 -12.09
CA MET A 178 -1.28 -12.37 -11.55
C MET A 178 -0.98 -13.78 -11.03
N MET A 179 -1.89 -14.44 -10.33
CA MET A 179 -1.69 -15.83 -9.90
C MET A 179 -1.49 -16.76 -11.11
N GLN A 180 -2.36 -16.67 -12.12
CA GLN A 180 -2.24 -17.47 -13.34
C GLN A 180 -0.93 -17.21 -14.09
N LYS A 181 -0.56 -15.93 -14.25
CA LYS A 181 0.70 -15.52 -14.90
C LYS A 181 1.91 -15.99 -14.12
N MET A 182 1.90 -15.94 -12.78
CA MET A 182 3.02 -16.46 -12.00
C MET A 182 3.13 -17.99 -12.07
N GLU A 183 2.02 -18.72 -12.18
CA GLU A 183 2.08 -20.16 -12.46
C GLU A 183 2.62 -20.44 -13.87
N ALA A 184 2.16 -19.68 -14.86
CA ALA A 184 2.55 -19.82 -16.26
C ALA A 184 4.02 -19.42 -16.52
N ILE A 185 4.55 -18.45 -15.79
CA ILE A 185 5.95 -18.01 -15.91
C ILE A 185 6.94 -19.03 -15.31
N GLY A 186 6.46 -20.01 -14.55
CA GLY A 186 7.27 -21.13 -14.04
C GLY A 186 7.23 -21.34 -12.52
N CYS A 187 6.52 -20.52 -11.74
CA CYS A 187 6.40 -20.75 -10.30
C CYS A 187 5.42 -21.89 -10.01
N LYS A 188 5.76 -22.83 -9.11
CA LYS A 188 4.78 -23.86 -8.70
C LYS A 188 3.55 -23.22 -8.06
N LYS A 189 2.38 -23.84 -8.31
CA LYS A 189 1.08 -23.45 -7.76
C LYS A 189 1.05 -23.32 -6.23
N SER A 190 1.79 -24.17 -5.52
CA SER A 190 1.93 -24.08 -4.06
C SER A 190 2.58 -22.76 -3.62
N VAL A 191 3.63 -22.32 -4.30
CA VAL A 191 4.31 -21.05 -4.02
C VAL A 191 3.40 -19.89 -4.39
N VAL A 192 2.81 -19.89 -5.59
CA VAL A 192 1.91 -18.82 -6.03
C VAL A 192 0.71 -18.66 -5.09
N GLY A 193 0.07 -19.78 -4.74
CA GLY A 193 -1.09 -19.81 -3.86
C GLY A 193 -0.83 -19.31 -2.45
N LEU A 194 0.43 -19.28 -2.00
CA LEU A 194 0.83 -18.76 -0.71
C LEU A 194 1.36 -17.33 -0.80
N VAL A 195 2.33 -17.08 -1.68
CA VAL A 195 3.11 -15.84 -1.71
C VAL A 195 2.30 -14.68 -2.27
N ILE A 196 1.53 -14.87 -3.34
CA ILE A 196 0.75 -13.78 -3.95
C ILE A 196 -0.34 -13.29 -2.99
N PRO A 197 -1.22 -14.14 -2.42
CA PRO A 197 -2.24 -13.67 -1.48
C PRO A 197 -1.64 -13.03 -0.22
N THR A 198 -0.57 -13.64 0.33
CA THR A 198 0.10 -13.08 1.51
C THR A 198 0.75 -11.73 1.19
N GLY A 199 1.41 -11.59 0.05
CA GLY A 199 2.06 -10.34 -0.37
C GLY A 199 1.06 -9.21 -0.64
N TYR A 200 -0.14 -9.52 -1.14
CA TYR A 200 -1.17 -8.51 -1.35
C TYR A 200 -1.70 -7.89 -0.06
N SER A 201 -1.54 -8.57 1.07
CA SER A 201 -1.85 -8.04 2.40
C SER A 201 -0.61 -7.48 3.11
N PHE A 202 0.52 -8.19 3.00
CA PHE A 202 1.69 -7.95 3.84
C PHE A 202 2.90 -7.34 3.11
N ASN A 203 2.88 -7.21 1.79
CA ASN A 203 3.99 -6.66 1.02
C ASN A 203 3.54 -5.45 0.19
N LEU A 204 3.23 -4.37 0.93
CA LEU A 204 2.69 -3.13 0.41
C LEU A 204 3.77 -2.03 0.35
N ASP A 205 4.84 -2.27 -0.42
CA ASP A 205 6.01 -1.37 -0.52
C ASP A 205 5.66 0.04 -0.99
N GLY A 206 4.86 0.15 -2.05
CA GLY A 206 4.35 1.41 -2.56
C GLY A 206 3.51 2.15 -1.51
N THR A 207 2.71 1.43 -0.73
CA THR A 207 1.95 2.01 0.38
C THR A 207 2.88 2.56 1.46
N ALA A 208 3.94 1.83 1.83
CA ALA A 208 4.92 2.29 2.81
C ALA A 208 5.69 3.54 2.33
N ILE A 209 6.07 3.59 1.04
CA ILE A 209 6.66 4.78 0.41
C ILE A 209 5.72 5.98 0.53
N TYR A 210 4.47 5.82 0.08
CA TYR A 210 3.45 6.87 0.15
C TYR A 210 3.24 7.36 1.58
N LEU A 211 2.99 6.46 2.53
CA LEU A 211 2.69 6.81 3.92
C LEU A 211 3.83 7.63 4.52
N SER A 212 5.07 7.17 4.35
CA SER A 212 6.26 7.85 4.86
C SER A 212 6.42 9.24 4.25
N MET A 213 6.22 9.36 2.93
CA MET A 213 6.33 10.64 2.23
C MET A 213 5.20 11.60 2.57
N ALA A 214 3.98 11.08 2.75
CA ALA A 214 2.80 11.85 3.13
C ALA A 214 2.95 12.45 4.53
N VAL A 215 3.47 11.70 5.51
CA VAL A 215 3.74 12.24 6.85
C VAL A 215 4.77 13.36 6.78
N ILE A 216 5.90 13.15 6.11
CA ILE A 216 6.95 14.18 5.99
C ILE A 216 6.44 15.41 5.23
N PHE A 217 5.59 15.22 4.23
CA PHE A 217 4.92 16.30 3.53
C PHE A 217 4.02 17.11 4.47
N LEU A 218 3.14 16.45 5.22
CA LEU A 218 2.25 17.11 6.18
C LEU A 218 3.04 17.88 7.24
N CYS A 219 4.11 17.29 7.78
CA CYS A 219 4.99 17.99 8.73
C CYS A 219 5.60 19.26 8.12
N GLN A 220 6.00 19.22 6.84
CA GLN A 220 6.50 20.43 6.14
C GLN A 220 5.40 21.49 5.94
N VAL A 221 4.18 21.08 5.62
CA VAL A 221 3.04 21.99 5.42
C VAL A 221 2.69 22.72 6.71
N PHE A 222 2.72 22.02 7.84
CA PHE A 222 2.34 22.56 9.14
C PHE A 222 3.53 23.05 9.98
N ASN A 223 4.74 23.12 9.40
CA ASN A 223 5.97 23.55 10.07
C ASN A 223 6.23 22.78 11.39
N ILE A 224 6.08 21.45 11.33
CA ILE A 224 6.42 20.51 12.39
C ILE A 224 7.82 19.98 12.10
N ASP A 225 8.75 20.27 12.99
CA ASP A 225 10.10 19.74 12.90
C ASP A 225 10.16 18.37 13.58
N LEU A 226 10.41 17.33 12.78
CA LEU A 226 10.66 15.99 13.29
C LEU A 226 12.17 15.71 13.29
N SER A 227 12.69 15.35 14.45
CA SER A 227 14.05 14.79 14.57
C SER A 227 14.17 13.50 13.76
N ILE A 228 15.41 13.14 13.38
CA ILE A 228 15.66 11.89 12.64
C ILE A 228 15.15 10.66 13.42
N GLY A 229 15.33 10.67 14.76
CA GLY A 229 14.82 9.62 15.63
C GLY A 229 13.29 9.48 15.55
N GLN A 230 12.56 10.59 15.61
CA GLN A 230 11.10 10.58 15.44
C GLN A 230 10.70 10.10 14.05
N GLN A 231 11.39 10.53 12.99
CA GLN A 231 11.11 10.07 11.63
C GLN A 231 11.28 8.54 11.50
N ILE A 232 12.36 7.98 12.04
CA ILE A 232 12.60 6.53 12.04
C ILE A 232 11.51 5.79 12.84
N SER A 233 11.16 6.28 14.03
CA SER A 233 10.12 5.66 14.86
C SER A 233 8.75 5.69 14.18
N ILE A 234 8.39 6.82 13.57
CA ILE A 234 7.16 6.95 12.78
C ILE A 234 7.19 6.00 11.58
N MET A 235 8.30 5.93 10.86
CA MET A 235 8.45 4.98 9.75
C MET A 235 8.29 3.53 10.21
N ALA A 236 8.83 3.16 11.37
CA ALA A 236 8.66 1.82 11.93
C ALA A 236 7.18 1.52 12.24
N VAL A 237 6.46 2.47 12.86
CA VAL A 237 5.02 2.32 13.07
C VAL A 237 4.26 2.23 11.74
N LEU A 238 4.55 3.11 10.78
CA LEU A 238 3.91 3.11 9.46
C LEU A 238 4.18 1.82 8.69
N MET A 239 5.36 1.20 8.83
CA MET A 239 5.63 -0.10 8.23
C MET A 239 4.70 -1.18 8.77
N VAL A 240 4.41 -1.18 10.07
CA VAL A 240 3.47 -2.12 10.68
C VAL A 240 2.03 -1.78 10.30
N THR A 241 1.61 -0.53 10.44
CA THR A 241 0.22 -0.13 10.16
C THR A 241 -0.13 -0.20 8.67
N SER A 242 0.85 -0.05 7.78
CA SER A 242 0.66 -0.22 6.33
C SER A 242 0.05 -1.58 5.96
N LYS A 243 0.32 -2.63 6.75
CA LYS A 243 -0.20 -3.99 6.54
C LYS A 243 -1.70 -4.11 6.79
N GLY A 244 -2.28 -3.11 7.45
CA GLY A 244 -3.71 -2.98 7.59
C GLY A 244 -4.39 -2.21 6.46
N ALA A 245 -3.64 -1.72 5.47
CA ALA A 245 -4.22 -1.14 4.27
C ALA A 245 -4.68 -2.27 3.34
N ALA A 246 -5.95 -2.30 2.98
CA ALA A 246 -6.43 -3.18 1.91
C ALA A 246 -5.81 -2.78 0.55
N GLY A 247 -5.71 -3.69 -0.43
CA GLY A 247 -5.11 -3.46 -1.76
C GLY A 247 -5.96 -2.60 -2.71
N VAL A 248 -6.77 -1.71 -2.15
CA VAL A 248 -7.79 -0.91 -2.82
C VAL A 248 -7.52 0.58 -2.68
N THR A 249 -8.04 1.37 -3.61
CA THR A 249 -7.90 2.82 -3.58
C THR A 249 -8.50 3.42 -2.31
N GLY A 250 -7.83 4.42 -1.74
CA GLY A 250 -8.24 5.13 -0.54
C GLY A 250 -7.90 4.44 0.78
N SER A 251 -7.58 3.13 0.78
CA SER A 251 -7.22 2.42 2.02
C SER A 251 -5.99 3.02 2.70
N GLY A 252 -4.96 3.36 1.93
CA GLY A 252 -3.74 3.94 2.48
C GLY A 252 -3.96 5.34 3.07
N PHE A 253 -4.95 6.10 2.60
CA PHE A 253 -5.32 7.37 3.24
C PHE A 253 -5.97 7.13 4.61
N ILE A 254 -6.84 6.11 4.71
CA ILE A 254 -7.46 5.73 5.99
C ILE A 254 -6.39 5.25 6.98
N VAL A 255 -5.43 4.44 6.53
CA VAL A 255 -4.29 4.01 7.37
C VAL A 255 -3.41 5.18 7.80
N LEU A 256 -3.15 6.14 6.90
CA LEU A 256 -2.42 7.36 7.24
C LEU A 256 -3.15 8.11 8.35
N ALA A 257 -4.45 8.31 8.19
CA ALA A 257 -5.29 9.04 9.14
C ALA A 257 -5.36 8.37 10.51
N SER A 258 -5.57 7.05 10.54
CA SER A 258 -5.59 6.29 11.78
C SER A 258 -4.23 6.30 12.46
N THR A 259 -3.13 6.14 11.71
CA THR A 259 -1.78 6.11 12.28
C THR A 259 -1.38 7.47 12.85
N LEU A 260 -1.62 8.57 12.13
CA LEU A 260 -1.29 9.92 12.61
C LEU A 260 -2.11 10.33 13.82
N THR A 261 -3.38 9.90 13.88
CA THR A 261 -4.26 10.13 15.04
C THR A 261 -3.82 9.30 16.24
N ALA A 262 -3.51 8.02 16.04
CA ALA A 262 -3.03 7.12 17.10
C ALA A 262 -1.70 7.58 17.70
N LEU A 263 -0.79 8.10 16.85
CA LEU A 263 0.47 8.68 17.30
C LEU A 263 0.34 10.12 17.83
N LYS A 264 -0.89 10.67 17.85
CA LYS A 264 -1.19 12.06 18.27
C LYS A 264 -0.36 13.12 17.55
N ILE A 265 0.11 12.83 16.34
CA ILE A 265 0.93 13.77 15.55
C ILE A 265 0.05 14.84 14.91
N MET A 266 -1.10 14.42 14.37
CA MET A 266 -1.98 15.30 13.61
C MET A 266 -3.42 14.78 13.59
N PRO A 267 -4.44 15.64 13.77
CA PRO A 267 -5.83 15.24 13.62
C PRO A 267 -6.23 15.07 12.14
N VAL A 268 -7.22 14.22 11.90
CA VAL A 268 -7.69 13.80 10.56
C VAL A 268 -8.04 14.98 9.63
N GLU A 269 -8.59 16.07 10.19
CA GLU A 269 -9.00 17.28 9.46
C GLU A 269 -7.87 17.88 8.61
N HIS A 270 -6.62 17.78 9.09
CA HIS A 270 -5.45 18.40 8.47
C HIS A 270 -4.80 17.51 7.40
N ILE A 271 -5.23 16.25 7.32
CA ILE A 271 -4.79 15.27 6.31
C ILE A 271 -5.61 15.46 5.01
N ALA A 272 -6.76 16.14 5.08
CA ALA A 272 -7.66 16.39 3.95
C ALA A 272 -6.99 17.08 2.74
N ILE A 273 -5.91 17.84 2.97
CA ILE A 273 -5.11 18.44 1.88
C ILE A 273 -4.54 17.39 0.90
N LEU A 274 -4.34 16.15 1.34
CA LEU A 274 -3.88 15.04 0.51
C LEU A 274 -5.01 14.38 -0.30
N LEU A 275 -6.28 14.60 0.06
CA LEU A 275 -7.42 13.88 -0.52
C LEU A 275 -7.55 14.14 -2.03
N GLY A 276 -7.21 15.36 -2.48
CA GLY A 276 -7.22 15.71 -3.91
C GLY A 276 -6.20 14.91 -4.74
N VAL A 277 -5.02 14.65 -4.20
CA VAL A 277 -3.92 13.95 -4.90
C VAL A 277 -3.85 12.45 -4.59
N ASP A 278 -4.51 11.97 -3.54
CA ASP A 278 -4.45 10.57 -3.11
C ASP A 278 -4.87 9.60 -4.22
N ARG A 279 -5.87 10.00 -5.02
CA ARG A 279 -6.34 9.21 -6.16
C ARG A 279 -5.20 8.85 -7.11
N PHE A 280 -4.39 9.84 -7.52
CA PHE A 280 -3.28 9.66 -8.45
C PHE A 280 -2.13 8.90 -7.78
N MET A 281 -1.81 9.23 -6.53
CA MET A 281 -0.78 8.48 -5.78
C MET A 281 -1.19 7.02 -5.52
N SER A 282 -2.50 6.70 -5.53
CA SER A 282 -3.00 5.32 -5.45
C SER A 282 -2.53 4.44 -6.58
N GLU A 283 -2.39 4.97 -7.80
CA GLU A 283 -1.95 4.22 -8.97
C GLU A 283 -0.49 3.78 -8.79
N ALA A 284 0.38 4.73 -8.44
CA ALA A 284 1.80 4.44 -8.19
C ALA A 284 1.98 3.42 -7.07
N ARG A 285 1.18 3.51 -5.99
CA ARG A 285 1.17 2.52 -4.89
C ARG A 285 0.82 1.13 -5.40
N ALA A 286 -0.34 1.01 -6.06
CA ALA A 286 -0.88 -0.26 -6.49
C ALA A 286 0.03 -0.98 -7.50
N ILE A 287 0.59 -0.22 -8.46
CA ILE A 287 1.54 -0.76 -9.45
C ILE A 287 2.81 -1.28 -8.75
N THR A 288 3.38 -0.49 -7.83
CA THR A 288 4.61 -0.87 -7.12
C THR A 288 4.41 -2.12 -6.27
N ASN A 289 3.29 -2.20 -5.53
CA ASN A 289 2.94 -3.37 -4.72
C ASN A 289 2.79 -4.63 -5.60
N MET A 290 2.04 -4.52 -6.71
CA MET A 290 1.80 -5.64 -7.62
C MET A 290 3.10 -6.16 -8.26
N ILE A 291 3.97 -5.25 -8.73
CA ILE A 291 5.29 -5.59 -9.27
C ILE A 291 6.14 -6.31 -8.22
N GLY A 292 6.22 -5.75 -7.00
CA GLY A 292 6.97 -6.34 -5.89
C GLY A 292 6.49 -7.74 -5.52
N ASN A 293 5.17 -7.96 -5.48
CA ASN A 293 4.58 -9.26 -5.15
C ASN A 293 4.90 -10.36 -6.16
N GLY A 294 4.84 -10.07 -7.46
CA GLY A 294 5.23 -11.07 -8.45
C GLY A 294 6.74 -11.33 -8.47
N ILE A 295 7.57 -10.31 -8.25
CA ILE A 295 9.03 -10.49 -8.08
C ILE A 295 9.33 -11.36 -6.86
N ALA A 296 8.69 -11.09 -5.72
CA ALA A 296 8.82 -11.92 -4.51
C ALA A 296 8.41 -13.37 -4.78
N THR A 297 7.36 -13.59 -5.56
CA THR A 297 6.89 -14.94 -5.93
C THR A 297 7.95 -15.71 -6.71
N ILE A 298 8.58 -15.08 -7.71
CA ILE A 298 9.68 -15.69 -8.49
C ILE A 298 10.88 -15.96 -7.59
N VAL A 299 11.23 -15.02 -6.71
CA VAL A 299 12.35 -15.14 -5.77
C VAL A 299 12.15 -16.34 -4.85
N ILE A 300 10.99 -16.46 -4.20
CA ILE A 300 10.69 -17.60 -3.32
C ILE A 300 10.65 -18.90 -4.10
N ALA A 301 10.04 -18.92 -5.29
CA ALA A 301 10.03 -20.11 -6.13
C ALA A 301 11.46 -20.58 -6.47
N LYS A 302 12.37 -19.66 -6.81
CA LYS A 302 13.78 -19.99 -7.06
C LYS A 302 14.51 -20.45 -5.80
N SER A 303 14.31 -19.80 -4.66
CA SER A 303 14.92 -20.18 -3.38
C SER A 303 14.53 -21.60 -2.93
N GLU A 304 13.28 -21.98 -3.16
CA GLU A 304 12.75 -23.30 -2.77
C GLU A 304 12.96 -24.38 -3.85
N ASN A 305 13.66 -24.09 -4.95
CA ASN A 305 13.79 -24.97 -6.13
C ASN A 305 12.44 -25.35 -6.76
N GLU A 306 11.44 -24.49 -6.62
CA GLU A 306 10.08 -24.61 -7.13
C GLU A 306 9.81 -23.72 -8.36
N PHE A 307 10.87 -23.47 -9.14
CA PHE A 307 10.84 -22.63 -10.34
C PHE A 307 11.28 -23.39 -11.59
N ASP A 308 10.43 -23.39 -12.61
CA ASP A 308 10.68 -24.02 -13.91
C ASP A 308 11.35 -23.03 -14.88
N GLU A 309 12.67 -23.18 -15.05
CA GLU A 309 13.48 -22.33 -15.93
C GLU A 309 13.11 -22.48 -17.42
N GLU A 310 12.61 -23.65 -17.85
CA GLU A 310 12.19 -23.84 -19.25
C GLU A 310 10.92 -23.05 -19.53
N LYS A 311 9.92 -23.14 -18.63
CA LYS A 311 8.71 -22.32 -18.71
C LYS A 311 9.03 -20.84 -18.68
N TYR A 312 9.97 -20.42 -17.84
CA TYR A 312 10.42 -19.02 -17.81
C TYR A 312 10.94 -18.57 -19.17
N ARG A 313 11.85 -19.34 -19.79
CA ARG A 313 12.41 -19.01 -21.11
C ARG A 313 11.34 -18.94 -22.20
N LEU A 314 10.33 -19.81 -22.14
CA LEU A 314 9.21 -19.78 -23.08
C LEU A 314 8.28 -18.58 -22.83
N ALA A 315 7.95 -18.28 -21.57
CA ALA A 315 7.02 -17.23 -21.19
C ALA A 315 7.57 -15.82 -21.48
N ILE A 316 8.89 -15.62 -21.39
CA ILE A 316 9.53 -14.32 -21.67
C ILE A 316 9.91 -14.12 -23.15
N ASN A 317 9.68 -15.12 -24.00
CA ASN A 317 9.94 -14.99 -25.44
C ASN A 317 8.93 -14.00 -26.04
N PRO A 318 9.38 -12.92 -26.73
CA PRO A 318 8.49 -11.90 -27.28
C PRO A 318 7.30 -12.45 -28.09
N ALA A 319 7.51 -13.51 -28.88
CA ALA A 319 6.44 -14.11 -29.69
C ALA A 319 5.33 -14.75 -28.83
N ASN A 320 5.68 -15.34 -27.68
CA ASN A 320 4.71 -15.98 -26.79
C ASN A 320 3.99 -14.97 -25.88
N ILE A 321 4.59 -13.81 -25.63
CA ILE A 321 3.94 -12.72 -24.89
C ILE A 321 2.75 -12.19 -25.70
N GLU A 322 2.92 -12.00 -27.01
CA GLU A 322 1.85 -11.52 -27.90
C GLU A 322 0.72 -12.55 -28.05
N ILE A 323 1.05 -13.84 -28.22
CA ILE A 323 0.05 -14.91 -28.36
C ILE A 323 -0.77 -15.11 -27.07
N ASN A 324 -0.15 -15.02 -25.89
CA ASN A 324 -0.88 -15.16 -24.62
C ASN A 324 -1.82 -13.97 -24.34
N GLU A 325 -1.57 -12.81 -24.95
CA GLU A 325 -2.43 -11.63 -24.81
C GLU A 325 -3.66 -11.67 -25.72
N GLU A 326 -3.60 -12.37 -26.86
CA GLU A 326 -4.77 -12.54 -27.75
C GLU A 326 -5.76 -13.61 -27.27
N ASN A 327 -5.36 -14.47 -26.32
CA ASN A 327 -6.14 -15.62 -25.84
C ASN A 327 -6.83 -15.40 -24.48
N ILE A 328 -6.84 -14.17 -23.95
CA ILE A 328 -7.48 -13.77 -22.68
C ILE A 328 -8.55 -12.70 -22.96
#